data_AF-W0Q8F3-F1
#
_entry.id   AF-W0Q8F3-F1
#
_cell.length_a   1.000
_cell.length_b   1.000
_cell.length_c   1.000
_cell.angle_alpha   90.00
_cell.angle_beta   90.00
_cell.angle_gamma   90.00
#
_symmetry.space_group_name_H-M   'P 1'
#
loop_
_entity.id
_entity.type
_entity.pdbx_description
1 polymer ?
#
loop_
_entity_poly.entity_id
_entity_poly.type
_entity_poly.pdbx_seq_one_letter_code
_entity_poly.pdbx_strand_id
1 'polypeptide(L)'
;MADTEFVRFLLDQLSSISGLRSKKMFGEHCLFYSDKIVAIISKDYRIFVKSNSETLPFFLAENAEQFSYFAKGKVQKMHYWSVPELAIEEADELIKWIRLGLQAV
;
A
#
# COMPACT_ATOMS: atom_id res chain seq x y z
N MET A 1 -17.07 -9.96 -4.53
CA MET A 1 -16.65 -9.00 -5.58
C MET A 1 -16.30 -7.63 -4.98
N ALA A 2 -15.93 -7.53 -3.70
CA ALA A 2 -15.73 -6.25 -3.03
C ALA A 2 -14.29 -5.71 -3.16
N ASP A 3 -13.28 -6.59 -3.27
CA ASP A 3 -11.88 -6.16 -3.48
C ASP A 3 -11.69 -5.30 -4.74
N THR A 4 -12.44 -5.58 -5.81
CA THR A 4 -12.26 -4.87 -7.09
C THR A 4 -12.86 -3.47 -7.05
N GLU A 5 -14.02 -3.29 -6.41
CA GLU A 5 -14.60 -1.95 -6.22
C GLU A 5 -13.75 -1.11 -5.28
N PHE A 6 -13.27 -1.69 -4.19
CA PHE A 6 -12.37 -0.99 -3.27
C PHE A 6 -11.09 -0.54 -3.97
N VAL A 7 -10.44 -1.41 -4.74
CA VAL A 7 -9.23 -1.03 -5.50
C VAL A 7 -9.55 0.08 -6.51
N ARG A 8 -10.74 0.05 -7.15
CA ARG A 8 -11.15 1.10 -8.07
C ARG A 8 -11.37 2.43 -7.35
N PHE A 9 -11.99 2.42 -6.17
CA PHE A 9 -12.12 3.60 -5.31
C PHE A 9 -10.75 4.18 -4.94
N LEU A 10 -9.81 3.34 -4.53
CA LEU A 10 -8.44 3.79 -4.23
C LEU A 10 -7.73 4.39 -5.44
N LEU A 11 -7.90 3.80 -6.62
CA LEU A 11 -7.33 4.34 -7.86
C LEU A 11 -7.95 5.70 -8.23
N ASP A 12 -9.23 5.91 -7.94
CA ASP A 12 -9.91 7.18 -8.16
C ASP A 12 -9.36 8.27 -7.23
N GLN A 13 -9.20 7.97 -5.94
CA GLN A 13 -8.54 8.87 -4.99
C GLN A 13 -7.09 9.16 -5.38
N LEU A 14 -6.38 8.16 -5.90
CA LEU A 14 -4.99 8.27 -6.33
C LEU A 14 -4.83 8.79 -7.77
N SER A 15 -5.91 9.23 -8.41
CA SER A 15 -5.90 9.74 -9.80
C SER A 15 -4.94 10.90 -10.01
N SER A 16 -4.66 11.68 -8.96
CA SER A 16 -3.66 12.77 -8.97
C SER A 16 -2.22 12.28 -9.15
N ILE A 17 -1.94 11.00 -8.92
CA ILE A 17 -0.62 10.40 -9.10
C ILE A 17 -0.59 9.66 -10.45
N SER A 18 -0.05 10.35 -11.46
CA SER A 18 0.13 9.77 -12.79
C SER A 18 1.09 8.57 -12.78
N GLY A 19 0.73 7.48 -13.46
CA GLY A 19 1.59 6.30 -13.63
C GLY A 19 1.37 5.16 -12.64
N LEU A 20 0.43 5.31 -11.69
CA LEU A 20 -0.02 4.21 -10.85
C LEU A 20 -0.86 3.19 -11.63
N ARG A 21 -0.60 1.91 -11.39
CA ARG A 21 -1.34 0.80 -11.98
C ARG A 21 -1.66 -0.23 -10.90
N SER A 22 -2.90 -0.72 -10.84
CA SER A 22 -3.23 -1.87 -9.98
C SER A 22 -3.08 -3.18 -10.74
N LYS A 23 -2.52 -4.22 -10.10
CA LYS A 23 -2.53 -5.58 -10.63
C LYS A 23 -2.70 -6.58 -9.50
N LYS A 24 -3.54 -7.59 -9.72
CA LYS A 24 -3.72 -8.70 -8.78
C LYS A 24 -2.52 -9.65 -8.84
N MET A 25 -1.86 -9.86 -7.70
CA MET A 25 -0.76 -10.83 -7.57
C MET A 25 -0.90 -11.58 -6.24
N PHE A 26 -0.61 -12.89 -6.25
CA PHE A 26 -0.67 -13.75 -5.05
C PHE A 26 -2.02 -13.76 -4.31
N GLY A 27 -3.12 -13.40 -5.00
CA GLY A 27 -4.46 -13.37 -4.42
C GLY A 27 -4.85 -12.04 -3.78
N GLU A 28 -3.94 -11.07 -3.73
CA GLU A 28 -4.13 -9.69 -3.25
C GLU A 28 -3.94 -8.70 -4.41
N HIS A 29 -4.32 -7.43 -4.20
CA HIS A 29 -4.14 -6.38 -5.20
C HIS A 29 -2.90 -5.57 -4.87
N CYS A 30 -2.01 -5.36 -5.84
CA CYS A 30 -0.82 -4.55 -5.64
C CYS A 30 -0.88 -3.30 -6.54
N LEU A 31 -0.47 -2.17 -5.99
CA LEU A 31 -0.25 -0.93 -6.75
C LEU A 31 1.20 -0.89 -7.23
N PHE A 32 1.37 -0.55 -8.50
CA PHE A 32 2.63 -0.48 -9.22
C PHE A 32 2.89 0.93 -9.70
N TYR A 33 4.15 1.35 -9.61
CA TYR A 33 4.67 2.57 -10.20
C TYR A 33 5.98 2.23 -10.89
N SER A 34 6.10 2.56 -12.18
CA SER A 34 7.30 2.25 -12.98
C SER A 34 7.81 0.81 -12.82
N ASP A 35 6.89 -0.16 -12.87
CA ASP A 35 7.15 -1.62 -12.74
C ASP A 35 7.50 -2.13 -11.33
N LYS A 36 7.60 -1.23 -10.35
CA LYS A 36 7.86 -1.59 -8.95
C LYS A 36 6.58 -1.53 -8.12
N ILE A 37 6.44 -2.44 -7.17
CA ILE A 37 5.31 -2.44 -6.23
C ILE A 37 5.52 -1.33 -5.20
N VAL A 38 4.52 -0.48 -5.05
CA VAL A 38 4.53 0.67 -4.14
C VAL A 38 3.57 0.51 -2.99
N ALA A 39 2.47 -0.22 -3.19
CA ALA A 39 1.55 -0.59 -2.13
C ALA A 39 0.87 -1.94 -2.40
N ILE A 40 0.36 -2.56 -1.35
CA ILE A 40 -0.37 -3.82 -1.35
C ILE A 40 -1.70 -3.57 -0.66
N ILE A 41 -2.78 -4.05 -1.28
CA ILE A 41 -4.14 -3.97 -0.81
C ILE A 41 -4.54 -5.38 -0.42
N SER A 42 -4.66 -5.57 0.90
CA SER A 42 -5.07 -6.84 1.48
C SER A 42 -6.59 -7.02 1.35
N LYS A 43 -7.04 -8.27 1.50
CA LYS A 43 -8.46 -8.65 1.43
C LYS A 43 -9.29 -8.05 2.56
N ASP A 44 -8.65 -7.69 3.66
CA ASP A 44 -9.25 -7.00 4.80
C ASP A 44 -9.33 -5.47 4.61
N TYR A 45 -9.31 -4.98 3.36
CA TYR A 45 -9.33 -3.55 3.00
C TYR A 45 -8.19 -2.70 3.57
N ARG A 46 -7.14 -3.34 4.06
CA ARG A 46 -5.94 -2.68 4.56
C ARG A 46 -4.97 -2.39 3.42
N ILE A 47 -4.35 -1.22 3.48
CA ILE A 47 -3.33 -0.80 2.52
C ILE A 47 -1.98 -0.79 3.20
N PHE A 48 -1.01 -1.46 2.59
CA PHE A 48 0.36 -1.54 3.04
C PHE A 48 1.27 -0.86 2.04
N VAL A 49 1.97 0.19 2.44
CA VAL A 49 2.80 1.00 1.55
C VAL A 49 4.27 0.68 1.77
N LYS A 50 5.03 0.66 0.68
CA LYS A 50 6.47 0.39 0.73
C LYS A 50 7.19 1.46 1.53
N SER A 51 8.15 1.06 2.36
CA SER A 51 9.05 1.99 3.05
C SER A 51 10.51 1.68 2.76
N ASN A 52 11.35 2.69 2.92
CA ASN A 52 12.81 2.57 2.99
C ASN A 52 13.29 3.15 4.33
N SER A 53 14.60 3.29 4.52
CA SER A 53 15.16 3.84 5.76
C SER A 53 14.74 5.30 6.05
N GLU A 54 14.38 6.07 5.01
CA GLU A 54 14.01 7.49 5.12
C GLU A 54 12.52 7.67 5.40
N THR A 55 11.67 6.81 4.84
CA THR A 55 10.21 6.91 4.99
C THR A 55 9.66 6.08 6.15
N LEU A 56 10.40 5.06 6.60
CA LEU A 56 10.04 4.23 7.75
C LEU A 56 9.64 5.02 9.02
N PRO A 57 10.34 6.10 9.43
CA PRO A 57 9.98 6.84 10.63
C PRO A 57 8.54 7.38 10.62
N PHE A 58 8.01 7.77 9.46
CA PHE A 58 6.64 8.28 9.33
C PHE A 58 5.60 7.19 9.61
N PHE A 59 5.85 5.96 9.14
CA PHE A 59 4.99 4.82 9.43
C PHE A 59 5.05 4.42 10.91
N LEU A 60 6.25 4.42 11.50
CA LEU A 60 6.43 4.09 12.91
C LEU A 60 5.77 5.12 13.85
N ALA A 61 5.75 6.39 13.46
CA ALA A 61 5.06 7.45 14.20
C ALA A 61 3.55 7.16 14.35
N GLU A 62 2.94 6.55 13.33
CA GLU A 62 1.52 6.19 13.31
C GLU A 62 1.26 4.77 13.83
N ASN A 63 2.22 4.13 14.49
CA ASN A 63 2.11 2.75 14.99
C ASN A 63 1.76 1.74 13.88
N ALA A 64 2.26 1.96 12.66
CA ALA A 64 1.98 1.10 11.53
C ALA A 64 2.45 -0.34 11.75
N GLU A 65 1.66 -1.28 11.25
CA GLU A 65 1.96 -2.71 11.27
C GLU A 65 2.75 -3.12 10.03
N GLN A 66 3.82 -3.89 10.24
CA GLN A 66 4.61 -4.42 9.13
C GLN A 66 3.86 -5.55 8.42
N PHE A 67 3.76 -5.45 7.09
CA PHE A 67 3.19 -6.50 6.27
C PHE A 67 4.01 -7.79 6.40
N SER A 68 3.32 -8.87 6.72
CA SER A 68 3.89 -10.20 6.78
C SER A 68 2.94 -11.21 6.16
N TYR A 69 3.52 -12.18 5.44
CA TYR A 69 2.76 -13.22 4.77
C TYR A 69 3.43 -14.58 4.97
N PHE A 70 2.65 -15.65 4.99
CA PHE A 70 3.18 -16.99 5.14
C PHE A 70 3.60 -17.53 3.76
N ALA A 71 4.88 -17.82 3.58
CA ALA A 71 5.39 -18.41 2.36
C ALA A 71 6.54 -19.37 2.62
N LYS A 72 6.59 -20.47 1.86
CA LYS A 72 7.64 -21.50 1.98
C LYS A 72 7.80 -22.03 3.42
N GLY A 73 6.69 -22.23 4.14
CA GLY A 73 6.70 -22.77 5.50
C GLY A 73 7.17 -21.79 6.59
N LYS A 74 7.35 -20.51 6.28
CA LYS A 74 7.77 -19.48 7.24
C LYS A 74 7.04 -18.16 7.01
N VAL A 75 6.94 -17.35 8.07
CA VAL A 75 6.48 -15.97 7.94
C VAL A 75 7.58 -15.15 7.26
N GLN A 76 7.24 -14.48 6.16
CA GLN A 76 8.09 -13.52 5.47
C GLN A 76 7.58 -12.12 5.78
N LYS A 77 8.45 -11.28 6.33
CA LYS A 77 8.18 -9.86 6.56
C LYS A 77 8.73 -9.07 5.39
N MET A 78 7.96 -8.11 4.91
CA MET A 78 8.40 -7.19 3.85
C MET A 78 8.46 -5.76 4.37
N HIS A 79 9.16 -4.90 3.64
CA HIS A 79 9.22 -3.47 3.91
C HIS A 79 7.94 -2.76 3.42
N TYR A 80 6.77 -3.29 3.75
CA TYR A 80 5.48 -2.61 3.57
C TYR A 80 4.84 -2.42 4.93
N TRP A 81 4.19 -1.28 5.13
CA TRP A 81 3.63 -0.87 6.41
C TRP A 81 2.20 -0.40 6.24
N SER A 82 1.33 -0.74 7.19
CA SER A 82 -0.06 -0.35 7.14
C SER A 82 -0.21 1.17 7.21
N VAL A 83 -1.12 1.71 6.41
CA VAL A 83 -1.57 3.09 6.57
C VAL A 83 -2.77 3.14 7.53
N PRO A 84 -2.98 4.26 8.24
CA PRO A 84 -4.17 4.44 9.07
C PRO A 84 -5.45 4.31 8.25
N GLU A 85 -6.49 3.67 8.80
CA GLU A 85 -7.77 3.50 8.10
C GLU A 85 -8.43 4.86 7.78
N LEU A 86 -8.30 5.83 8.69
CA LEU A 86 -8.76 7.20 8.47
C LEU A 86 -8.07 7.87 7.27
N ALA A 87 -6.82 7.52 6.99
CA ALA A 87 -6.12 8.03 5.83
C ALA A 87 -6.62 7.41 4.51
N ILE A 88 -7.34 6.28 4.55
CA ILE A 88 -7.97 5.66 3.38
C ILE A 88 -9.26 6.39 3.00
N GLU A 89 -9.95 6.97 3.98
CA GLU A 89 -11.18 7.73 3.73
C GLU A 89 -10.88 9.09 3.07
N GLU A 90 -9.73 9.69 3.40
CA GLU A 90 -9.30 11.00 2.91
C GLU A 90 -8.30 10.88 1.75
N ALA A 91 -8.67 11.34 0.55
CA ALA A 91 -7.83 11.21 -0.65
C ALA A 91 -6.45 11.87 -0.49
N ASP A 92 -6.40 13.08 0.08
CA ASP A 92 -5.15 13.81 0.32
C ASP A 92 -4.22 13.07 1.30
N GLU A 93 -4.76 12.47 2.35
CA GLU A 93 -3.99 11.67 3.31
C GLU A 93 -3.46 10.41 2.63
N LEU A 94 -4.31 9.68 1.91
CA LEU A 94 -3.89 8.50 1.17
C LEU A 94 -2.76 8.82 0.18
N ILE A 95 -2.88 9.93 -0.55
CA ILE A 95 -1.86 10.41 -1.49
C ILE A 95 -0.54 10.65 -0.77
N LYS A 96 -0.53 11.25 0.43
CA LYS A 96 0.69 11.47 1.22
C LYS A 96 1.38 10.15 1.53
N TRP A 97 0.63 9.14 1.98
CA TRP A 97 1.18 7.82 2.26
C TRP A 97 1.73 7.15 0.99
N ILE A 98 0.96 7.13 -0.10
CA ILE A 98 1.44 6.55 -1.36
C ILE A 98 2.70 7.28 -1.86
N ARG A 99 2.81 8.60 -1.71
CA ARG A 99 4.02 9.36 -2.04
C ARG A 99 5.23 8.96 -1.22
N LEU A 100 5.07 8.60 0.07
CA LEU A 100 6.15 7.98 0.85
C LEU A 100 6.57 6.64 0.23
N GLY A 101 5.60 5.85 -0.22
CA GLY A 101 5.82 4.66 -1.02
C GLY A 101 6.65 4.92 -2.27
N LEU A 102 6.26 5.91 -3.08
CA LEU A 102 6.97 6.28 -4.31
C LEU A 102 8.43 6.71 -4.05
N GLN A 103 8.71 7.36 -2.92
CA GLN A 103 10.07 7.74 -2.53
C GLN A 103 10.92 6.54 -2.11
N ALA A 104 10.29 5.46 -1.65
CA ALA A 104 10.95 4.22 -1.22
C ALA A 104 11.18 3.19 -2.34
N VAL A 105 10.87 3.55 -3.59
CA VAL A 105 10.74 2.63 -4.73
C VAL A 105 11.96 2.66 -5.64
#